data_AF-A0A1T0CQS7-F1
#
_entry.id   AF-A0A1T0CQS7-F1
#
_cell.length_a   1.000
_cell.length_b   1.000
_cell.length_c   1.000
_cell.angle_alpha   90.00
_cell.angle_beta   90.00
_cell.angle_gamma   90.00
#
_symmetry.space_group_name_H-M   'P 1'
#
loop_
_entity.id
_entity.type
_entity.pdbx_description
1 polymer ?
#
loop_
_entity_poly.entity_id
_entity_poly.type
_entity_poly.pdbx_seq_one_letter_code
_entity_poly.pdbx_strand_id
1 'polypeptide(L)'
;MKTTLKTLLATTVLGIAGLAQANTTATTQPELTEEQQVIAAICDTTAMGTAMIATMHQSGVDKSATLADINSFAPELEKMIGNAQVAGDIVKYWQAAVTDIYQGDILKTDEEKAKYVDNVGNATFYSCVEQLSK
;
A
#
# COMPACT_ATOMS: atom_id res chain seq x y z
N MET A 1 -29.63 -27.17 40.35
CA MET A 1 -28.97 -28.27 39.61
C MET A 1 -28.47 -27.71 38.28
N LYS A 2 -27.17 -27.90 37.99
CA LYS A 2 -26.51 -27.99 36.65
C LYS A 2 -26.58 -26.74 35.74
N THR A 3 -25.54 -26.20 35.10
CA THR A 3 -24.11 -26.56 34.95
C THR A 3 -23.40 -25.41 34.18
N THR A 4 -22.17 -25.09 34.59
CA THR A 4 -20.95 -24.94 33.75
C THR A 4 -20.67 -23.67 32.92
N LEU A 5 -19.83 -22.81 33.52
CA LEU A 5 -18.60 -22.15 33.04
C LEU A 5 -17.99 -22.61 31.68
N LYS A 6 -17.60 -21.67 30.81
CA LYS A 6 -16.21 -21.62 30.31
C LYS A 6 -15.82 -20.20 29.88
N THR A 7 -15.18 -19.59 30.85
CA THR A 7 -14.52 -18.30 30.95
C THR A 7 -13.20 -18.26 30.16
N LEU A 8 -12.88 -17.05 29.68
CA LEU A 8 -11.56 -16.46 29.44
C LEU A 8 -10.65 -17.02 28.33
N LEU A 9 -10.24 -16.10 27.44
CA LEU A 9 -8.92 -15.49 27.56
C LEU A 9 -8.90 -14.11 26.90
N ALA A 10 -9.11 -13.10 27.73
CA ALA A 10 -8.58 -11.77 27.49
C ALA A 10 -7.07 -11.80 27.82
N THR A 11 -6.25 -11.25 26.95
CA THR A 11 -4.89 -10.81 27.32
C THR A 11 -4.71 -9.41 26.78
N THR A 12 -5.37 -8.47 27.44
CA THR A 12 -4.96 -7.08 27.49
C THR A 12 -3.61 -7.00 28.21
N VAL A 13 -2.60 -6.42 27.55
CA VAL A 13 -1.56 -5.66 28.25
C VAL A 13 -1.48 -4.29 27.60
N LEU A 14 -2.34 -3.40 28.07
CA LEU A 14 -2.07 -1.97 28.12
C LEU A 14 -1.16 -1.75 29.33
N GLY A 15 0.10 -1.38 29.11
CA GLY A 15 0.74 -0.40 29.99
C GLY A 15 0.45 0.96 29.35
N ILE A 16 -0.06 1.98 30.02
CA ILE A 16 0.07 2.38 31.42
C ILE A 16 -1.26 3.00 31.83
N ALA A 17 -1.81 2.56 32.96
CA ALA A 17 -2.98 3.16 33.57
C ALA A 17 -2.65 4.54 34.17
N GLY A 18 -3.49 5.54 33.90
CA GLY A 18 -3.46 6.79 34.65
C GLY A 18 -4.43 7.82 34.11
N LEU A 19 -5.51 8.06 34.87
CA LEU A 19 -6.52 9.12 34.74
C LEU A 19 -7.63 8.81 33.69
N ALA A 20 -8.67 8.07 34.05
CA ALA A 20 -9.87 8.56 34.72
C ALA A 20 -10.72 9.53 33.88
N GLN A 21 -11.87 8.99 33.42
CA GLN A 21 -13.12 9.66 33.07
C GLN A 21 -13.11 10.63 31.87
N ALA A 22 -13.82 10.23 30.81
CA ALA A 22 -15.01 10.92 30.29
C ALA A 22 -15.18 10.61 28.79
N ASN A 23 -16.40 10.27 28.42
CA ASN A 23 -16.92 10.18 27.07
C ASN A 23 -16.18 9.24 26.11
N THR A 24 -16.87 8.16 25.76
CA THR A 24 -16.84 7.61 24.40
C THR A 24 -17.12 8.74 23.41
N THR A 25 -16.08 9.49 23.04
CA THR A 25 -16.07 10.18 21.77
C THR A 25 -16.06 9.06 20.76
N ALA A 26 -17.18 8.91 20.03
CA ALA A 26 -17.13 8.27 18.75
C ALA A 26 -15.92 8.87 18.03
N THR A 27 -14.90 8.06 17.75
CA THR A 27 -13.84 8.42 16.84
C THR A 27 -14.50 8.57 15.48
N THR A 28 -15.08 9.75 15.23
CA THR A 28 -15.28 10.25 13.87
C THR A 28 -13.87 10.33 13.30
N GLN A 29 -13.45 9.29 12.60
CA GLN A 29 -12.34 9.44 11.67
C GLN A 29 -12.66 10.67 10.82
N PRO A 30 -11.75 11.65 10.72
CA PRO A 30 -11.99 12.81 9.89
C PRO A 30 -12.32 12.33 8.48
N GLU A 31 -13.48 12.73 7.98
CA GLU A 31 -13.90 12.42 6.63
C GLU A 31 -12.98 13.21 5.67
N LEU A 32 -12.33 12.50 4.75
CA LEU A 32 -11.42 13.12 3.80
C LEU A 32 -12.19 14.04 2.85
N THR A 33 -11.61 15.19 2.52
CA THR A 33 -12.13 16.06 1.45
C THR A 33 -12.07 15.33 0.09
N GLU A 34 -12.85 15.76 -0.89
CA GLU A 34 -12.80 15.19 -2.25
C GLU A 34 -11.38 15.20 -2.83
N GLU A 35 -10.64 16.29 -2.60
CA GLU A 35 -9.24 16.41 -2.99
C GLU A 35 -8.33 15.38 -2.29
N GLN A 36 -8.51 15.19 -0.98
CA GLN A 36 -7.76 14.18 -0.22
C GLN A 36 -8.10 12.76 -0.66
N GLN A 37 -9.35 12.49 -1.07
CA GLN A 37 -9.75 11.20 -1.62
C GLN A 37 -9.10 10.95 -2.99
N VAL A 38 -9.02 11.96 -3.85
CA VAL A 38 -8.32 11.87 -5.14
C VAL A 38 -6.83 11.62 -4.94
N ILE A 39 -6.18 12.37 -4.06
CA ILE A 39 -4.76 12.17 -3.72
C ILE A 39 -4.54 10.74 -3.20
N ALA A 40 -5.37 10.28 -2.26
CA ALA A 40 -5.28 8.93 -1.73
C ALA A 40 -5.43 7.86 -2.82
N ALA A 41 -6.39 8.02 -3.73
CA ALA A 41 -6.61 7.07 -4.84
C ALA A 41 -5.42 7.03 -5.83
N ILE A 42 -4.85 8.19 -6.16
CA ILE A 42 -3.64 8.28 -7.01
C ILE A 42 -2.46 7.58 -6.32
N CYS A 43 -2.25 7.86 -5.04
CA CYS A 43 -1.14 7.27 -4.28
C CYS A 43 -1.32 5.78 -4.03
N ASP A 44 -2.53 5.31 -3.78
CA ASP A 44 -2.85 3.89 -3.65
C ASP A 44 -2.57 3.15 -4.95
N THR A 45 -3.07 3.67 -6.07
CA THR A 45 -2.81 3.11 -7.40
C THR A 45 -1.30 3.03 -7.66
N THR A 46 -0.58 4.11 -7.41
CA THR A 46 0.88 4.19 -7.61
C THR A 46 1.62 3.16 -6.75
N ALA A 47 1.24 3.03 -5.48
CA ALA A 47 1.80 2.06 -4.53
C ALA A 47 1.51 0.61 -4.94
N MET A 48 0.27 0.30 -5.33
CA MET A 48 -0.13 -1.03 -5.79
C MET A 48 0.69 -1.49 -6.99
N GLY A 49 0.85 -0.65 -8.02
CA GLY A 49 1.65 -1.02 -9.18
C GLY A 49 3.13 -1.22 -8.82
N THR A 50 3.67 -0.42 -7.90
CA THR A 50 5.06 -0.55 -7.45
C THR A 50 5.28 -1.82 -6.62
N ALA A 51 4.33 -2.17 -5.75
CA ALA A 51 4.33 -3.43 -5.00
C ALA A 51 4.18 -4.65 -5.93
N MET A 52 3.38 -4.55 -6.99
CA MET A 52 3.27 -5.59 -8.01
C MET A 52 4.59 -5.79 -8.77
N ILE A 53 5.29 -4.69 -9.10
CA ILE A 53 6.64 -4.74 -9.70
C ILE A 53 7.63 -5.43 -8.76
N ALA A 54 7.63 -5.06 -7.47
CA ALA A 54 8.45 -5.73 -6.47
C ALA A 54 8.12 -7.23 -6.39
N THR A 55 6.84 -7.59 -6.45
CA THR A 55 6.39 -8.99 -6.42
C THR A 55 6.91 -9.77 -7.65
N MET A 56 6.78 -9.19 -8.85
CA MET A 56 7.28 -9.78 -10.09
C MET A 56 8.80 -10.02 -10.02
N HIS A 57 9.57 -9.02 -9.59
CA HIS A 57 11.02 -9.14 -9.42
C HIS A 57 11.38 -10.24 -8.41
N GLN A 58 10.78 -10.23 -7.22
CA GLN A 58 11.02 -11.24 -6.17
C GLN A 58 10.56 -12.67 -6.58
N SER A 59 9.72 -12.77 -7.61
CA SER A 59 9.27 -14.03 -8.22
C SER A 59 10.15 -14.47 -9.41
N GLY A 60 11.16 -13.68 -9.79
CA GLY A 60 12.07 -13.99 -10.89
C GLY A 60 11.49 -13.71 -12.28
N VAL A 61 10.46 -12.87 -12.40
CA VAL A 61 9.96 -12.40 -13.69
C VAL A 61 10.97 -11.44 -14.31
N ASP A 62 11.29 -11.61 -15.59
CA ASP A 62 12.26 -10.79 -16.29
C ASP A 62 11.86 -9.31 -16.38
N LYS A 63 12.85 -8.41 -16.29
CA LYS A 63 12.66 -6.95 -16.38
C LYS A 63 11.89 -6.54 -17.64
N SER A 64 12.23 -7.14 -18.78
CA SER A 64 11.60 -6.85 -20.07
C SER A 64 10.14 -7.31 -20.11
N ALA A 65 9.80 -8.44 -19.50
CA ALA A 65 8.43 -8.93 -19.39
C ALA A 65 7.60 -7.99 -18.50
N THR A 66 8.12 -7.59 -17.35
CA THR A 66 7.45 -6.63 -16.47
C THR A 66 7.23 -5.27 -17.13
N LEU A 67 8.20 -4.75 -17.90
CA LEU A 67 8.01 -3.52 -18.68
C LEU A 67 6.92 -3.68 -19.75
N ALA A 68 6.84 -4.83 -20.40
CA ALA A 68 5.80 -5.11 -21.39
C ALA A 68 4.41 -5.12 -20.73
N ASP A 69 4.27 -5.75 -19.56
CA ASP A 69 3.03 -5.80 -18.80
C ASP A 69 2.55 -4.40 -18.38
N ILE A 70 3.45 -3.56 -17.85
CA ILE A 70 3.13 -2.16 -17.48
C ILE A 70 2.64 -1.37 -18.70
N ASN A 71 3.34 -1.49 -19.82
CA ASN A 71 2.96 -0.78 -21.04
C ASN A 71 1.60 -1.27 -21.58
N SER A 72 1.30 -2.56 -21.44
CA SER A 72 0.01 -3.12 -21.84
C SER A 72 -1.14 -2.63 -20.97
N PHE A 73 -0.87 -2.30 -19.70
CA PHE A 73 -1.86 -1.85 -18.73
C PHE A 73 -2.17 -0.34 -18.82
N ALA A 74 -1.32 0.45 -19.46
CA ALA A 74 -1.49 1.91 -19.57
C ALA A 74 -2.88 2.35 -20.08
N PRO A 75 -3.48 1.71 -21.11
CA PRO A 75 -4.83 2.07 -21.57
C PRO A 75 -5.94 1.73 -20.58
N GLU A 76 -5.74 0.70 -19.74
CA GLU A 76 -6.70 0.33 -18.69
C GLU A 76 -6.60 1.30 -17.51
N LEU A 77 -5.38 1.71 -17.16
CA LEU A 77 -5.15 2.72 -16.14
C LEU A 77 -5.81 4.05 -16.48
N GLU A 78 -5.69 4.49 -17.74
CA GLU A 78 -6.38 5.69 -18.22
C GLU A 78 -7.90 5.60 -18.03
N LYS A 79 -8.50 4.45 -18.33
CA LYS A 79 -9.94 4.22 -18.13
C LYS A 79 -10.34 4.24 -16.66
N MET A 80 -9.51 3.70 -15.78
CA MET A 80 -9.78 3.68 -14.33
C MET A 80 -9.67 5.07 -13.71
N ILE A 81 -8.68 5.84 -14.11
CA ILE A 81 -8.40 7.17 -13.54
C ILE A 81 -9.27 8.25 -14.19
N GLY A 82 -9.66 8.07 -15.45
CA GLY A 82 -10.41 9.08 -16.21
C GLY A 82 -9.60 10.31 -16.59
N ASN A 83 -8.29 10.31 -16.35
CA ASN A 83 -7.37 11.38 -16.69
C ASN A 83 -6.10 10.80 -17.32
N ALA A 84 -5.94 11.01 -18.63
CA ALA A 84 -4.84 10.49 -19.41
C ALA A 84 -3.46 11.00 -18.95
N GLN A 85 -3.38 12.24 -18.46
CA GLN A 85 -2.12 12.79 -18.00
C GLN A 85 -1.68 12.15 -16.68
N VAL A 86 -2.59 12.05 -15.71
CA VAL A 86 -2.32 11.38 -14.43
C VAL A 86 -1.96 9.90 -14.65
N ALA A 87 -2.71 9.19 -15.50
CA ALA A 87 -2.39 7.81 -15.84
C ALA A 87 -1.01 7.68 -16.51
N GLY A 88 -0.68 8.59 -17.43
CA GLY A 88 0.63 8.62 -18.09
C GLY A 88 1.78 8.86 -17.11
N ASP A 89 1.59 9.73 -16.12
CA ASP A 89 2.62 10.03 -15.12
C ASP A 89 2.81 8.87 -14.13
N ILE A 90 1.74 8.16 -13.74
CA ILE A 90 1.83 6.91 -12.97
C ILE A 90 2.57 5.83 -13.75
N VAL A 91 2.28 5.66 -15.05
CA VAL A 91 2.99 4.68 -15.89
C VAL A 91 4.49 4.99 -15.97
N LYS A 92 4.87 6.26 -16.14
CA LYS A 92 6.29 6.67 -16.12
C LYS A 92 6.93 6.37 -14.76
N TYR A 93 6.22 6.64 -13.67
CA TYR A 93 6.70 6.33 -12.33
C TYR A 93 6.94 4.83 -12.17
N TRP A 94 6.00 3.99 -12.59
CA TRP A 94 6.16 2.53 -12.56
C TRP A 94 7.33 2.04 -13.43
N GLN A 95 7.51 2.59 -14.64
CA GLN A 95 8.65 2.26 -15.49
C GLN A 95 9.99 2.60 -14.82
N ALA A 96 10.07 3.73 -14.11
CA ALA A 96 11.24 4.09 -13.32
C ALA A 96 11.43 3.11 -12.15
N ALA A 97 10.36 2.79 -11.42
CA ALA A 97 10.40 1.83 -10.32
C ALA A 97 10.87 0.44 -10.77
N VAL A 98 10.51 -0.04 -11.96
CA VAL A 98 11.08 -1.26 -12.54
C VAL A 98 12.60 -1.17 -12.63
N THR A 99 13.14 -0.03 -13.05
CA THR A 99 14.58 0.12 -13.17
C THR A 99 15.28 0.08 -11.82
N ASP A 100 14.70 0.64 -10.78
CA ASP A 100 15.30 0.69 -9.45
C ASP A 100 15.15 -0.64 -8.71
N ILE A 101 13.96 -1.24 -8.74
CA ILE A 101 13.67 -2.52 -8.08
C ILE A 101 14.53 -3.65 -8.66
N TYR A 102 14.68 -3.70 -9.98
CA TYR A 102 15.45 -4.76 -10.65
C TYR A 102 16.97 -4.65 -10.50
N GLN A 103 17.48 -3.57 -9.89
CA GLN A 103 18.88 -3.50 -9.47
C GLN A 103 19.13 -4.24 -8.15
N GLY A 104 18.07 -4.50 -7.36
CA GLY A 104 18.17 -5.20 -6.09
C GLY A 104 18.20 -6.72 -6.24
N ASP A 105 18.64 -7.41 -5.19
CA ASP A 105 18.65 -8.86 -5.14
C ASP A 105 17.25 -9.47 -4.99
N ILE A 106 17.08 -10.69 -5.50
CA ILE A 106 15.95 -11.56 -5.12
C ILE A 106 16.26 -12.18 -3.77
N LEU A 107 15.37 -11.95 -2.81
CA LEU A 107 15.50 -12.41 -1.43
C LEU A 107 15.26 -13.92 -1.34
N LYS A 108 15.85 -14.54 -0.32
CA LYS A 108 15.92 -16.01 -0.23
C LYS A 108 14.68 -16.64 0.35
N THR A 109 14.01 -15.96 1.27
CA THR A 109 12.85 -16.51 1.99
C THR A 109 11.56 -15.78 1.60
N ASP A 110 10.44 -16.50 1.67
CA ASP A 110 9.12 -15.92 1.36
C ASP A 110 8.75 -14.78 2.33
N GLU A 111 9.17 -14.87 3.59
CA GLU A 111 8.95 -13.82 4.59
C GLU A 111 9.72 -12.53 4.23
N GLU A 112 10.98 -12.64 3.84
CA GLU A 112 11.79 -11.49 3.40
C GLU A 112 11.21 -10.87 2.14
N LYS A 113 10.75 -11.68 1.18
CA LYS A 113 10.09 -11.21 -0.04
C LYS A 113 8.81 -10.45 0.27
N ALA A 114 7.94 -11.03 1.09
CA ALA A 114 6.67 -10.40 1.47
C ALA A 114 6.92 -9.07 2.19
N LYS A 115 7.87 -9.03 3.13
CA LYS A 115 8.26 -7.81 3.83
C LYS A 115 8.84 -6.75 2.89
N TYR A 116 9.66 -7.14 1.92
CA TYR A 116 10.19 -6.22 0.93
C TYR A 116 9.07 -5.60 0.07
N VAL A 117 8.13 -6.42 -0.42
CA VAL A 117 6.99 -5.95 -1.21
C VAL A 117 6.13 -4.98 -0.41
N ASP A 118 5.78 -5.32 0.85
CA ASP A 118 5.00 -4.46 1.74
C ASP A 118 5.72 -3.12 2.00
N ASN A 119 7.02 -3.16 2.31
CA ASN A 119 7.81 -1.96 2.52
C ASN A 119 7.86 -1.06 1.28
N VAL A 120 8.02 -1.63 0.08
CA VAL A 120 8.04 -0.89 -1.18
C VAL A 120 6.69 -0.22 -1.42
N GLY A 121 5.58 -0.94 -1.25
CA GLY A 121 4.23 -0.38 -1.38
C GLY A 121 3.99 0.76 -0.39
N ASN A 122 4.25 0.52 0.90
CA ASN A 122 4.04 1.51 1.96
C ASN A 122 4.91 2.77 1.76
N ALA A 123 6.20 2.59 1.45
CA ALA A 123 7.10 3.72 1.20
C ALA A 123 6.65 4.55 -0.01
N THR A 124 6.18 3.89 -1.08
CA THR A 124 5.64 4.55 -2.26
C THR A 124 4.39 5.36 -1.93
N PHE A 125 3.44 4.77 -1.21
CA PHE A 125 2.21 5.45 -0.81
C PHE A 125 2.50 6.72 0.00
N TYR A 126 3.28 6.59 1.08
CA TYR A 126 3.56 7.73 1.96
C TYR A 126 4.39 8.81 1.26
N SER A 127 5.35 8.43 0.41
CA SER A 127 6.10 9.42 -0.38
C SER A 127 5.21 10.16 -1.37
N CYS A 128 4.28 9.47 -2.04
CA CYS A 128 3.31 10.09 -2.93
C CYS A 128 2.42 11.08 -2.18
N VAL A 129 1.86 10.68 -1.04
CA VAL A 129 1.01 11.57 -0.22
C VAL A 129 1.78 12.80 0.22
N GLU A 130 3.03 12.65 0.66
CA GLU A 130 3.89 13.77 1.06
C GLU A 130 4.17 14.74 -0.10
N GLN A 131 4.30 14.23 -1.32
CA GLN A 131 4.55 15.06 -2.51
C GLN A 131 3.30 15.79 -2.99
N LEU A 132 2.13 15.15 -2.95
CA LEU A 132 0.88 15.72 -3.47
C LEU A 132 0.12 16.57 -2.45
N SER A 133 0.44 16.46 -1.16
CA SER A 133 -0.19 17.27 -0.10
C SER A 133 0.52 18.59 0.18
N LYS A 134 1.49 18.98 -0.66
CA LYS A 134 2.26 20.24 -0.59
C LYS A 134 1.67 21.29 -1.53
#